data_AF-A0A846Y318-F1
#
_entry.id   AF-A0A846Y318-F1
#
_cell.length_a   1.000
_cell.length_b   1.000
_cell.length_c   1.000
_cell.angle_alpha   90.00
_cell.angle_beta   90.00
_cell.angle_gamma   90.00
#
_symmetry.space_group_name_H-M   'P 1'
#
loop_
_entity.id
_entity.type
_entity.pdbx_description
1 polymer ?
#
loop_
_entity_poly.entity_id
_entity_poly.type
_entity_poly.pdbx_seq_one_letter_code
_entity_poly.pdbx_strand_id
1 'polypeptide(L)'
;MAWDTERTKRLLLEAATTEFGERGLAGARVDRIAAAAGVNKERIYKYFGAKDQLFTEVVNHEINELGDAVHLEGHGAAAVADYAQRFFDHICAHPALARLLFWEGLELGTPVAEAARRDSMTGKIADIRRAAPQLSEAAARELLLTILSLCYSWHGLTTLDRLITGEAEPDTERRGERRAAIGRMVAAAVEAG
;
A
#
# COMPACT_ATOMS: atom_id res chain seq x y z
N MET A 1 -11.91 35.55 -5.29
CA MET A 1 -10.92 34.76 -4.54
C MET A 1 -10.43 33.62 -5.42
N ALA A 2 -9.18 33.69 -5.89
CA ALA A 2 -8.54 32.58 -6.58
C ALA A 2 -8.20 31.52 -5.52
N TRP A 3 -8.92 30.41 -5.56
CA TRP A 3 -8.66 29.29 -4.67
C TRP A 3 -7.34 28.65 -5.06
N ASP A 4 -6.49 28.37 -4.07
CA ASP A 4 -5.32 27.52 -4.27
C ASP A 4 -5.83 26.11 -4.62
N THR A 5 -5.84 25.82 -5.92
CA THR A 5 -6.37 24.59 -6.49
C THR A 5 -5.58 23.39 -5.97
N GLU A 6 -4.28 23.54 -5.79
CA GLU A 6 -3.40 22.47 -5.35
C GLU A 6 -3.63 22.14 -3.88
N ARG A 7 -3.73 23.18 -3.04
CA ARG A 7 -4.14 22.99 -1.64
C ARG A 7 -5.51 22.33 -1.53
N THR A 8 -6.46 22.70 -2.37
CA THR A 8 -7.82 22.14 -2.32
C THR A 8 -7.82 20.67 -2.73
N LYS A 9 -7.08 20.30 -3.79
CA LYS A 9 -6.93 18.90 -4.22
C LYS A 9 -6.30 18.06 -3.12
N ARG A 10 -5.23 18.56 -2.49
CA ARG A 10 -4.56 17.86 -1.38
C ARG A 10 -5.50 17.59 -0.21
N LEU A 11 -6.24 18.61 0.27
CA LEU A 11 -7.22 18.43 1.35
C LEU A 11 -8.30 17.39 1.01
N LEU A 12 -8.76 17.37 -0.25
CA LEU A 12 -9.73 16.38 -0.72
C LEU A 12 -9.12 14.97 -0.79
N LEU A 13 -7.87 14.83 -1.25
CA LEU A 13 -7.16 13.55 -1.29
C LEU A 13 -6.93 12.98 0.12
N GLU A 14 -6.48 13.79 1.08
CA GLU A 14 -6.28 13.39 2.47
C GLU A 14 -7.60 12.90 3.11
N ALA A 15 -8.68 13.67 2.94
CA ALA A 15 -10.00 13.31 3.44
C ALA A 15 -10.56 12.04 2.76
N ALA A 16 -10.35 11.90 1.45
CA ALA A 16 -10.80 10.74 0.68
C ALA A 16 -10.03 9.48 1.06
N THR A 17 -8.72 9.58 1.28
CA THR A 17 -7.85 8.49 1.76
C THR A 17 -8.38 7.91 3.06
N THR A 18 -8.76 8.78 4.01
CA THR A 18 -9.36 8.35 5.28
C THR A 18 -10.73 7.70 5.08
N GLU A 19 -11.65 8.36 4.36
CA GLU A 19 -13.02 7.84 4.15
C GLU A 19 -13.02 6.48 3.42
N PHE A 20 -12.26 6.35 2.33
CA PHE A 20 -12.16 5.10 1.57
C PHE A 20 -11.43 4.02 2.36
N GLY A 21 -10.35 4.37 3.08
CA GLY A 21 -9.65 3.42 3.94
C GLY A 21 -10.59 2.84 5.01
N GLU A 22 -11.39 3.68 5.67
CA GLU A 22 -12.32 3.24 6.71
C GLU A 22 -13.52 2.46 6.18
N ARG A 23 -14.11 2.89 5.05
CA ARG A 23 -15.46 2.48 4.63
C ARG A 23 -15.53 1.78 3.28
N GLY A 24 -14.42 1.61 2.60
CA GLY A 24 -14.39 1.08 1.24
C GLY A 24 -15.02 2.02 0.21
N LEU A 25 -15.00 1.63 -1.06
CA LEU A 25 -15.51 2.46 -2.14
C LEU A 25 -17.04 2.58 -2.06
N ALA A 26 -17.74 1.47 -1.83
CA ALA A 26 -19.19 1.39 -1.73
C ALA A 26 -19.72 2.18 -0.53
N GLY A 27 -19.07 2.05 0.63
CA GLY A 27 -19.48 2.70 1.88
C GLY A 27 -19.10 4.17 1.98
N ALA A 28 -18.09 4.62 1.22
CA ALA A 28 -17.65 6.01 1.21
C ALA A 28 -18.68 6.99 0.63
N ARG A 29 -18.78 8.16 1.26
CA ARG A 29 -19.68 9.24 0.83
C ARG A 29 -18.91 10.52 0.47
N VAL A 30 -19.14 11.01 -0.74
CA VAL A 30 -18.58 12.29 -1.25
C VAL A 30 -18.91 13.46 -0.33
N ASP A 31 -20.11 13.49 0.26
CA ASP A 31 -20.50 14.54 1.22
C ASP A 31 -19.63 14.52 2.49
N ARG A 32 -19.23 13.34 3.00
CA ARG A 32 -18.33 13.24 4.17
C ARG A 32 -16.92 13.67 3.84
N ILE A 33 -16.42 13.29 2.66
CA ILE A 33 -15.11 13.71 2.16
C ILE A 33 -15.05 15.24 2.06
N ALA A 34 -16.06 15.84 1.43
CA ALA A 34 -16.17 17.29 1.29
C ALA A 34 -16.22 18.01 2.65
N ALA A 35 -17.04 17.50 3.57
CA ALA A 35 -17.15 18.05 4.92
C ALA A 35 -15.83 17.95 5.71
N ALA A 36 -15.17 16.79 5.69
CA ALA A 36 -13.89 16.57 6.36
C ALA A 36 -12.77 17.45 5.78
N ALA A 37 -12.76 17.66 4.46
CA ALA A 37 -11.80 18.55 3.81
C ALA A 37 -12.11 20.05 4.04
N GLY A 38 -13.30 20.40 4.55
CA GLY A 38 -13.76 21.80 4.63
C GLY A 38 -13.98 22.43 3.25
N VAL A 39 -14.34 21.62 2.25
CA VAL A 39 -14.43 22.01 0.84
C VAL A 39 -15.84 21.77 0.30
N ASN A 40 -16.36 22.66 -0.55
CA ASN A 40 -17.63 22.42 -1.24
C ASN A 40 -17.54 21.16 -2.12
N LYS A 41 -18.47 20.23 -1.96
CA LYS A 41 -18.56 18.96 -2.71
C LYS A 41 -18.51 19.12 -4.24
N GLU A 42 -19.00 20.23 -4.79
CA GLU A 42 -18.92 20.52 -6.22
C GLU A 42 -17.47 20.51 -6.73
N ARG A 43 -16.49 20.81 -5.85
CA ARG A 43 -15.07 20.74 -6.19
C ARG A 43 -14.57 19.33 -6.42
N ILE A 44 -15.15 18.34 -5.75
CA ILE A 44 -14.78 16.94 -5.97
C ILE A 44 -15.11 16.56 -7.41
N TYR A 45 -16.34 16.82 -7.85
CA TYR A 45 -16.75 16.58 -9.23
C TYR A 45 -15.94 17.40 -10.22
N LYS A 46 -15.60 18.66 -9.88
CA LYS A 46 -14.77 19.51 -10.73
C LYS A 46 -13.34 18.99 -10.91
N TYR A 47 -12.70 18.48 -9.86
CA TYR A 47 -11.28 18.09 -9.90
C TYR A 47 -11.07 16.63 -10.25
N PHE A 48 -11.99 15.75 -9.85
CA PHE A 48 -11.83 14.30 -9.93
C PHE A 48 -12.94 13.62 -10.74
N GLY A 49 -13.98 14.36 -11.17
CA GLY A 49 -15.05 13.84 -12.02
C GLY A 49 -16.09 13.01 -11.26
N ALA A 50 -15.72 11.82 -10.78
CA ALA A 50 -16.62 10.89 -10.08
C ALA A 50 -15.98 10.28 -8.82
N LYS A 51 -16.79 9.61 -7.97
CA LYS A 51 -16.29 8.94 -6.75
C LYS A 51 -15.24 7.87 -7.08
N ASP A 52 -15.48 7.08 -8.12
CA ASP A 52 -14.59 5.98 -8.52
C ASP A 52 -13.26 6.49 -9.11
N GLN A 53 -13.32 7.64 -9.80
CA GLN A 53 -12.12 8.33 -10.26
C GLN A 53 -11.34 8.94 -9.09
N LEU A 54 -12.02 9.56 -8.11
CA LEU A 54 -11.35 10.00 -6.87
C LEU A 54 -10.71 8.83 -6.11
N PHE A 55 -11.36 7.67 -6.05
CA PHE A 55 -10.77 6.46 -5.46
C PHE A 55 -9.51 6.01 -6.20
N THR A 56 -9.56 6.00 -7.54
CA THR A 56 -8.39 5.69 -8.38
C THR A 56 -7.23 6.65 -8.11
N GLU A 57 -7.49 7.95 -8.02
CA GLU A 57 -6.47 8.95 -7.71
C GLU A 57 -5.90 8.78 -6.30
N VAL A 58 -6.72 8.45 -5.31
CA VAL A 58 -6.27 8.14 -3.94
C VAL A 58 -5.34 6.92 -3.93
N VAL A 59 -5.74 5.81 -4.56
CA VAL A 59 -4.92 4.60 -4.62
C VAL A 59 -3.59 4.88 -5.34
N ASN A 60 -3.62 5.60 -6.46
CA ASN A 60 -2.42 5.97 -7.19
C ASN A 60 -1.49 6.88 -6.36
N HIS A 61 -2.05 7.85 -5.65
CA HIS A 61 -1.27 8.73 -4.77
C HIS A 61 -0.52 7.91 -3.73
N GLU A 62 -1.21 7.05 -2.98
CA GLU A 62 -0.60 6.22 -1.93
C GLU A 62 0.43 5.22 -2.49
N ILE A 63 0.19 4.65 -3.67
CA ILE A 63 1.17 3.75 -4.34
C ILE A 63 2.42 4.51 -4.76
N ASN A 64 2.28 5.73 -5.27
CA ASN A 64 3.41 6.55 -5.70
C ASN A 64 4.24 7.00 -4.49
N GLU A 65 3.60 7.46 -3.41
CA GLU A 65 4.28 7.81 -2.15
C GLU A 65 5.10 6.63 -1.59
N LEU A 66 4.53 5.42 -1.58
CA LEU A 66 5.27 4.20 -1.21
C LEU A 66 6.41 3.90 -2.18
N GLY A 67 6.15 4.06 -3.49
CA GLY A 67 7.11 3.83 -4.56
C GLY A 67 8.33 4.72 -4.44
N ASP A 68 8.14 5.99 -4.10
CA ASP A 68 9.19 7.00 -3.91
C ASP A 68 9.92 6.87 -2.56
N ALA A 69 9.25 6.32 -1.55
CA ALA A 69 9.82 6.16 -0.21
C ALA A 69 10.67 4.88 -0.05
N VAL A 70 10.34 3.80 -0.75
CA VAL A 70 10.95 2.48 -0.53
C VAL A 70 11.45 1.86 -1.82
N HIS A 71 12.77 1.97 -2.02
CA HIS A 71 13.48 1.33 -3.13
C HIS A 71 14.33 0.15 -2.66
N LEU A 72 14.50 -0.84 -3.53
CA LEU A 72 15.45 -1.92 -3.30
C LEU A 72 16.85 -1.43 -3.64
N GLU A 73 17.78 -1.57 -2.70
CA GLU A 73 19.16 -1.13 -2.85
C GLU A 73 20.12 -2.26 -2.45
N GLY A 74 21.21 -2.42 -3.19
CA GLY A 74 22.22 -3.46 -2.93
C GLY A 74 21.94 -4.80 -3.60
N HIS A 75 22.63 -5.84 -3.12
CA HIS A 75 22.61 -7.19 -3.69
C HIS A 75 22.57 -8.26 -2.60
N GLY A 76 22.10 -9.46 -2.96
CA GLY A 76 21.99 -10.62 -2.10
C GLY A 76 20.74 -10.63 -1.21
N ALA A 77 20.59 -11.73 -0.47
CA ALA A 77 19.44 -11.97 0.41
C ALA A 77 19.22 -10.86 1.44
N ALA A 78 20.31 -10.30 2.00
CA ALA A 78 20.24 -9.22 2.96
C ALA A 78 19.60 -7.94 2.39
N ALA A 79 19.90 -7.59 1.13
CA ALA A 79 19.32 -6.41 0.46
C ALA A 79 17.81 -6.56 0.23
N VAL A 80 17.38 -7.73 -0.23
CA VAL A 80 15.94 -8.00 -0.45
C VAL A 80 15.17 -8.06 0.87
N ALA A 81 15.78 -8.63 1.92
CA ALA A 81 15.22 -8.66 3.26
C ALA A 81 15.08 -7.25 3.86
N ASP A 82 16.11 -6.40 3.73
CA ASP A 82 16.05 -5.00 4.15
C ASP A 82 14.96 -4.23 3.41
N TYR A 83 14.85 -4.41 2.09
CA TYR A 83 13.75 -3.84 1.30
C TYR A 83 12.38 -4.24 1.85
N ALA A 84 12.15 -5.54 2.13
CA ALA A 84 10.89 -6.01 2.68
C ALA A 84 10.61 -5.45 4.09
N GLN A 85 11.64 -5.25 4.91
CA GLN A 85 11.49 -4.66 6.24
C GLN A 85 11.18 -3.16 6.18
N ARG A 86 11.86 -2.39 5.31
CA ARG A 86 11.53 -0.97 5.08
C ARG A 86 10.15 -0.79 4.47
N PHE A 87 9.75 -1.70 3.58
CA PHE A 87 8.39 -1.75 3.06
C PHE A 87 7.38 -1.94 4.20
N PHE A 88 7.59 -2.94 5.07
CA PHE A 88 6.74 -3.17 6.24
C PHE A 88 6.67 -1.94 7.16
N ASP A 89 7.81 -1.28 7.40
CA ASP A 89 7.86 -0.09 8.24
C ASP A 89 7.04 1.07 7.66
N HIS A 90 7.10 1.26 6.34
CA HIS A 90 6.30 2.25 5.65
C HIS A 90 4.80 1.92 5.76
N ILE A 91 4.40 0.66 5.54
CA ILE A 91 2.99 0.25 5.67
C ILE A 91 2.46 0.47 7.09
N CYS A 92 3.28 0.23 8.11
CA CYS A 92 2.90 0.52 9.50
C CYS A 92 2.73 2.02 9.77
N ALA A 93 3.51 2.89 9.11
CA ALA A 93 3.39 4.34 9.24
C ALA A 93 2.22 4.91 8.41
N HIS A 94 1.88 4.26 7.29
CA HIS A 94 0.86 4.67 6.33
C HIS A 94 -0.16 3.53 6.09
N PRO A 95 -1.04 3.26 7.07
CA PRO A 95 -1.94 2.10 7.03
C PRO A 95 -3.02 2.16 5.95
N ALA A 96 -3.28 3.36 5.40
CA ALA A 96 -4.37 3.59 4.47
C ALA A 96 -4.23 2.75 3.19
N LEU A 97 -3.03 2.70 2.61
CA LEU A 97 -2.78 1.95 1.38
C LEU A 97 -3.16 0.47 1.51
N ALA A 98 -2.76 -0.20 2.59
CA ALA A 98 -3.10 -1.60 2.80
C ALA A 98 -4.61 -1.80 2.76
N ARG A 99 -5.37 -0.99 3.51
CA ARG A 99 -6.84 -1.06 3.58
C ARG A 99 -7.49 -0.77 2.22
N LEU A 100 -7.01 0.24 1.50
CA LEU A 100 -7.50 0.60 0.17
C LEU A 100 -7.34 -0.56 -0.82
N LEU A 101 -6.20 -1.26 -0.80
CA LEU A 101 -5.94 -2.41 -1.65
C LEU A 101 -6.85 -3.61 -1.32
N PHE A 102 -7.15 -3.84 -0.04
CA PHE A 102 -8.15 -4.84 0.35
C PHE A 102 -9.55 -4.48 -0.19
N TRP A 103 -9.97 -3.22 -0.03
CA TRP A 103 -11.26 -2.77 -0.57
C TRP A 103 -11.32 -2.85 -2.10
N GLU A 104 -10.26 -2.48 -2.81
CA GLU A 104 -10.15 -2.66 -4.26
C GLU A 104 -10.39 -4.13 -4.65
N GLY A 105 -9.67 -5.06 -4.02
CA GLY A 105 -9.80 -6.48 -4.32
C GLY A 105 -11.18 -7.05 -4.00
N LEU A 106 -11.82 -6.59 -2.92
CA LEU A 106 -13.14 -7.06 -2.49
C LEU A 106 -14.30 -6.47 -3.28
N GLU A 107 -14.18 -5.21 -3.72
CA GLU A 107 -15.31 -4.48 -4.33
C GLU A 107 -15.23 -4.40 -5.86
N LEU A 108 -14.03 -4.29 -6.44
CA LEU A 108 -13.86 -4.08 -7.88
C LEU A 108 -13.47 -5.36 -8.61
N GLY A 109 -12.64 -6.21 -7.99
CA GLY A 109 -12.12 -7.43 -8.62
C GLY A 109 -11.14 -7.20 -9.78
N THR A 110 -10.93 -5.94 -10.18
CA THR A 110 -9.92 -5.50 -11.16
C THR A 110 -9.14 -4.31 -10.59
N PRO A 111 -7.83 -4.21 -10.88
CA PRO A 111 -7.00 -3.14 -10.34
C PRO A 111 -7.31 -1.79 -11.00
N VAL A 112 -7.41 -0.74 -10.20
CA VAL A 112 -7.40 0.63 -10.69
C VAL A 112 -6.02 0.93 -11.29
N ALA A 113 -6.00 1.72 -12.38
CA ALA A 113 -4.77 2.08 -13.10
C ALA A 113 -3.88 0.86 -13.47
N GLU A 114 -4.50 -0.23 -13.93
CA GLU A 114 -3.82 -1.52 -14.15
C GLU A 114 -2.50 -1.42 -14.91
N ALA A 115 -2.48 -0.72 -16.04
CA ALA A 115 -1.29 -0.62 -16.89
C ALA A 115 -0.09 -0.02 -16.13
N ALA A 116 -0.28 1.14 -15.49
CA ALA A 116 0.77 1.81 -14.75
C ALA A 116 1.28 0.97 -13.56
N ARG A 117 0.36 0.29 -12.85
CA ARG A 117 0.74 -0.60 -11.73
C ARG A 117 1.44 -1.85 -12.22
N ARG A 118 1.04 -2.43 -13.36
CA ARG A 118 1.73 -3.56 -13.98
C ARG A 118 3.16 -3.19 -14.36
N ASP A 119 3.38 -1.99 -14.89
CA ASP A 119 4.71 -1.49 -15.21
C ASP A 119 5.55 -1.30 -13.93
N SER A 120 4.98 -0.71 -12.88
CA SER A 120 5.63 -0.57 -11.57
C SER A 120 6.03 -1.94 -10.98
N MET A 121 5.14 -2.93 -11.02
CA MET A 121 5.45 -4.28 -10.54
C MET A 121 6.53 -4.96 -11.37
N THR A 122 6.52 -4.73 -12.69
CA THR A 122 7.58 -5.24 -13.59
C THR A 122 8.94 -4.66 -13.24
N GLY A 123 9.01 -3.36 -12.92
CA GLY A 123 10.21 -2.71 -12.40
C GLY A 123 10.71 -3.35 -11.11
N LYS A 124 9.83 -3.51 -10.11
CA LYS A 124 10.16 -4.14 -8.81
C LYS A 124 10.66 -5.58 -8.96
N ILE A 125 10.07 -6.37 -9.87
CA ILE A 125 10.53 -7.73 -10.20
C ILE A 125 11.94 -7.68 -10.79
N ALA A 126 12.21 -6.74 -11.71
CA ALA A 126 13.53 -6.58 -12.32
C ALA A 126 14.58 -6.17 -11.28
N ASP A 127 14.23 -5.32 -10.32
CA ASP A 127 15.13 -4.91 -9.23
C ASP A 127 15.47 -6.07 -8.29
N ILE A 128 14.47 -6.89 -7.91
CA ILE A 128 14.70 -8.12 -7.14
C ILE A 128 15.66 -9.06 -7.89
N ARG A 129 15.46 -9.25 -9.20
CA ARG A 129 16.35 -10.10 -10.01
C ARG A 129 17.76 -9.51 -10.15
N ARG A 130 17.90 -8.18 -10.18
CA ARG A 130 19.21 -7.54 -10.19
C ARG A 130 19.95 -7.78 -8.88
N ALA A 131 19.25 -7.69 -7.75
CA ALA A 131 19.82 -7.91 -6.43
C ALA A 131 20.10 -9.40 -6.15
N ALA A 132 19.25 -10.30 -6.64
CA ALA A 132 19.38 -11.75 -6.49
C ALA A 132 19.34 -12.46 -7.85
N PRO A 133 20.46 -12.43 -8.62
CA PRO A 133 20.50 -12.96 -9.99
C PRO A 133 20.23 -14.46 -10.11
N GLN A 134 20.38 -15.22 -9.01
CA GLN A 134 20.08 -16.65 -8.97
C GLN A 134 18.57 -16.94 -9.10
N LEU A 135 17.71 -15.98 -8.74
CA LEU A 135 16.26 -16.16 -8.83
C LEU A 135 15.79 -16.15 -10.30
N SER A 136 15.02 -17.19 -10.65
CA SER A 136 14.21 -17.18 -11.87
C SER A 136 13.18 -16.05 -11.83
N GLU A 137 12.67 -15.63 -12.99
CA GLU A 137 11.62 -14.61 -13.04
C GLU A 137 10.34 -15.03 -12.31
N ALA A 138 9.96 -16.31 -12.41
CA ALA A 138 8.82 -16.85 -11.68
C ALA A 138 9.05 -16.77 -10.17
N ALA A 139 10.24 -17.12 -9.68
CA ALA A 139 10.58 -17.02 -8.26
C ALA A 139 10.58 -15.57 -7.77
N ALA A 140 11.09 -14.62 -8.57
CA ALA A 140 11.06 -13.19 -8.21
C ALA A 140 9.63 -12.63 -8.15
N ARG A 141 8.72 -13.08 -9.03
CA ARG A 141 7.30 -12.72 -8.99
C ARG A 141 6.62 -13.21 -7.71
N GLU A 142 6.80 -14.49 -7.38
CA GLU A 142 6.25 -15.08 -6.16
C GLU A 142 6.84 -14.45 -4.90
N LEU A 143 8.13 -14.12 -4.92
CA LEU A 143 8.78 -13.42 -3.82
C LEU A 143 8.19 -12.02 -3.61
N LEU A 144 8.00 -11.25 -4.68
CA LEU A 144 7.37 -9.93 -4.57
C LEU A 144 5.93 -10.05 -4.03
N LEU A 145 5.13 -10.98 -4.57
CA LEU A 145 3.76 -11.23 -4.09
C LEU A 145 3.75 -11.61 -2.60
N THR A 146 4.70 -12.45 -2.18
CA THR A 146 4.86 -12.87 -0.78
C THR A 146 5.22 -11.67 0.11
N ILE A 147 6.20 -10.85 -0.28
CA ILE A 147 6.59 -9.63 0.46
C ILE A 147 5.36 -8.71 0.65
N LEU A 148 4.65 -8.40 -0.43
CA LEU A 148 3.47 -7.55 -0.38
C LEU A 148 2.38 -8.14 0.51
N SER A 149 2.12 -9.44 0.41
CA SER A 149 1.12 -10.14 1.22
C SER A 149 1.47 -10.11 2.72
N LEU A 150 2.73 -10.38 3.06
CA LEU A 150 3.23 -10.37 4.44
C LEU A 150 3.14 -8.98 5.08
N CYS A 151 3.34 -7.92 4.29
CA CYS A 151 3.32 -6.54 4.77
C CYS A 151 1.89 -5.98 4.87
N TYR A 152 1.08 -6.10 3.81
CA TYR A 152 -0.29 -5.56 3.82
C TYR A 152 -1.21 -6.29 4.82
N SER A 153 -0.99 -7.60 5.03
CA SER A 153 -1.77 -8.38 6.00
C SER A 153 -1.71 -7.83 7.43
N TRP A 154 -0.67 -7.05 7.78
CA TRP A 154 -0.58 -6.40 9.10
C TRP A 154 -1.81 -5.53 9.41
N HIS A 155 -2.31 -4.78 8.43
CA HIS A 155 -3.51 -3.96 8.59
C HIS A 155 -4.78 -4.61 8.05
N GLY A 156 -4.65 -5.57 7.13
CA GLY A 156 -5.80 -6.29 6.56
C GLY A 156 -6.34 -7.43 7.42
N LEU A 157 -5.48 -8.04 8.25
CA LEU A 157 -5.78 -9.24 9.02
C LEU A 157 -5.60 -9.03 10.53
N THR A 158 -5.86 -7.81 11.03
CA THR A 158 -5.72 -7.47 12.46
C THR A 158 -6.52 -8.39 13.38
N THR A 159 -7.72 -8.81 12.98
CA THR A 159 -8.52 -9.79 13.74
C THR A 159 -7.82 -11.14 13.84
N LEU A 160 -7.18 -11.60 12.75
CA LEU A 160 -6.46 -12.87 12.76
C LEU A 160 -5.18 -12.77 13.60
N ASP A 161 -4.46 -11.66 13.50
CA ASP A 161 -3.30 -11.38 14.35
C ASP A 161 -3.67 -11.46 15.83
N ARG A 162 -4.76 -10.79 16.24
CA ARG A 162 -5.30 -10.85 17.60
C ARG A 162 -5.74 -12.26 18.02
N LEU A 163 -6.33 -13.03 17.12
CA LEU A 163 -6.73 -14.41 17.41
C LEU A 163 -5.53 -15.35 17.62
N ILE A 164 -4.44 -15.12 16.88
CA ILE A 164 -3.22 -15.93 16.96
C ILE A 164 -2.38 -15.55 18.19
N THR A 165 -2.27 -14.25 18.48
CA THR A 165 -1.35 -13.72 19.49
C THR A 165 -2.02 -13.52 20.85
N GLY A 166 -3.34 -13.34 20.89
CA GLY A 166 -4.09 -12.99 22.10
C GLY A 166 -3.98 -11.51 22.50
N GLU A 167 -3.22 -10.68 21.77
CA GLU A 167 -2.98 -9.28 22.09
C GLU A 167 -4.07 -8.36 21.54
N ALA A 168 -4.45 -7.33 22.31
CA ALA A 168 -5.55 -6.43 21.94
C ALA A 168 -5.17 -5.45 20.82
N GLU A 169 -3.96 -4.89 20.87
CA GLU A 169 -3.36 -4.06 19.83
C GLU A 169 -1.86 -4.37 19.76
N PRO A 170 -1.27 -4.49 18.56
CA PRO A 170 0.15 -4.80 18.44
C PRO A 170 0.99 -3.61 18.92
N ASP A 171 1.80 -3.85 19.94
CA ASP A 171 2.71 -2.85 20.48
C ASP A 171 4.02 -2.74 19.66
N THR A 172 4.96 -1.93 20.15
CA THR A 172 6.24 -1.72 19.47
C THR A 172 7.08 -3.01 19.40
N GLU A 173 6.99 -3.87 20.42
CA GLU A 173 7.70 -5.14 20.47
C GLU A 173 7.15 -6.09 19.41
N ARG A 174 5.83 -6.27 19.37
CA ARG A 174 5.13 -7.13 18.41
C ARG A 174 5.38 -6.71 16.96
N ARG A 175 5.39 -5.40 16.68
CA ARG A 175 5.78 -4.85 15.37
C ARG A 175 7.22 -5.22 15.02
N GLY A 176 8.15 -5.10 15.97
CA GLY A 176 9.56 -5.48 15.81
C GLY A 176 9.75 -6.96 15.49
N GLU A 177 9.01 -7.84 16.18
CA GLU A 177 9.02 -9.28 15.92
C GLU A 177 8.51 -9.62 14.52
N ARG A 178 7.41 -8.98 14.09
CA ARG A 178 6.87 -9.18 12.74
C ARG A 178 7.88 -8.76 11.69
N ARG A 179 8.48 -7.58 11.85
CA ARG A 179 9.52 -7.05 10.96
C ARG A 179 10.72 -8.01 10.86
N ALA A 180 11.18 -8.54 11.99
CA ALA A 180 12.27 -9.50 12.03
C ALA A 180 11.89 -10.83 11.34
N ALA A 181 10.68 -11.33 11.55
CA ALA A 181 10.18 -12.55 10.90
C ALA A 181 10.09 -12.40 9.38
N ILE A 182 9.56 -11.27 8.89
CA ILE A 182 9.50 -10.95 7.45
C ILE A 182 10.90 -10.98 6.85
N GLY A 183 11.86 -10.30 7.48
CA GLY A 183 13.25 -10.26 6.99
C GLY A 183 13.88 -11.66 6.90
N ARG A 184 13.71 -12.51 7.93
CA ARG A 184 14.23 -13.88 7.92
C ARG A 184 13.60 -14.73 6.81
N MET A 185 12.27 -14.66 6.64
CA MET A 185 11.56 -15.42 5.61
C MET A 185 11.99 -15.02 4.20
N VAL A 186 12.15 -13.71 3.96
CA VAL A 186 12.57 -13.18 2.66
C VAL A 186 14.02 -13.55 2.37
N ALA A 187 14.93 -13.42 3.35
CA ALA A 187 16.32 -13.83 3.17
C ALA A 187 16.43 -15.32 2.82
N ALA A 188 15.74 -16.19 3.57
CA ALA A 188 15.73 -17.63 3.32
C ALA A 188 15.15 -17.98 1.94
N ALA A 189 14.10 -17.29 1.49
CA ALA A 189 13.53 -17.49 0.16
C ALA A 189 14.50 -17.13 -0.97
N VAL A 190 15.33 -16.09 -0.78
CA VAL A 190 16.36 -15.69 -1.75
C VAL A 190 17.54 -16.66 -1.76
N GLU A 191 17.91 -17.23 -0.62
CA GLU A 191 19.01 -18.19 -0.49
C GLU A 191 18.66 -19.58 -1.02
N ALA A 192 17.38 -19.95 -1.00
CA ALA A 192 16.88 -21.25 -1.46
C ALA A 192 16.68 -21.36 -2.97
N GLY A 193 16.60 -20.22 -3.67
CA GLY A 193 16.44 -20.14 -5.13
C GLY A 193 17.77 -20.01 -5.84
#